data_AF-A0A1V5TW48-F1
#
_entry.id   AF-A0A1V5TW48-F1
#
_cell.length_a   1.000
_cell.length_b   1.000
_cell.length_c   1.000
_cell.angle_alpha   90.00
_cell.angle_beta   90.00
_cell.angle_gamma   90.00
#
_symmetry.space_group_name_H-M   'P 1'
#
loop_
_entity.id
_entity.type
_entity.pdbx_description
1 polymer ?
#
loop_
_entity_poly.entity_id
_entity_poly.type
_entity_poly.pdbx_seq_one_letter_code
_entity_poly.pdbx_strand_id
1 'polypeptide(L)'
;MPVVVAFSCSEDSKFEEFLSLIIKDNFSISKSKTFFSPFKNDILLFQGSVAPFNYSKKPVLVLNDLENMVNNFPSNGFVLTDFSKSKNIEGDFTVNSVGFTDSSSLWISDLIINSETNFKVNYGGDSVPFWIKDSLSQEELIDLLLAIRVSMILGLNLIQISQSLDNT
;
A
#
# COMPACT_ATOMS: atom_id res chain seq x y z
N MET A 1 -11.20 12.52 -8.09
CA MET A 1 -9.85 12.84 -8.60
C MET A 1 -9.11 11.52 -8.82
N PRO A 2 -8.48 11.25 -9.98
CA PRO A 2 -7.81 9.97 -10.21
C PRO A 2 -6.42 9.97 -9.54
N VAL A 3 -6.17 8.96 -8.70
CA VAL A 3 -4.88 8.67 -8.06
C VAL A 3 -4.14 7.66 -8.95
N VAL A 4 -2.83 7.78 -9.08
CA VAL A 4 -1.97 6.78 -9.76
C VAL A 4 -1.21 6.01 -8.68
N VAL A 5 -1.22 4.68 -8.72
CA VAL A 5 -0.59 3.83 -7.68
C VAL A 5 0.37 2.86 -8.36
N ALA A 6 1.65 3.20 -8.45
CA ALA A 6 2.68 2.26 -8.90
C ALA A 6 3.11 1.35 -7.74
N PHE A 7 3.44 0.09 -7.99
CA PHE A 7 4.03 -0.78 -6.97
C PHE A 7 5.12 -1.70 -7.53
N SER A 8 6.23 -1.82 -6.82
CA SER A 8 7.20 -2.87 -7.06
C SER A 8 7.06 -3.88 -5.94
N CYS A 9 6.51 -5.05 -6.27
CA CYS A 9 6.36 -6.18 -5.35
C CYS A 9 7.06 -7.42 -5.93
N SER A 10 7.50 -8.33 -5.06
CA SER A 10 7.96 -9.65 -5.45
C SER A 10 6.84 -10.43 -6.15
N GLU A 11 7.20 -11.42 -6.98
CA GLU A 11 6.22 -12.27 -7.69
C GLU A 11 5.28 -13.02 -6.71
N ASP A 12 5.77 -13.33 -5.51
CA ASP A 12 5.01 -14.03 -4.46
C ASP A 12 4.25 -13.09 -3.50
N SER A 13 4.24 -11.79 -3.77
CA SER A 13 3.59 -10.80 -2.91
C SER A 13 2.06 -10.90 -2.94
N LYS A 14 1.43 -10.85 -1.76
CA LYS A 14 -0.03 -10.79 -1.61
C LYS A 14 -0.58 -9.37 -1.69
N PHE A 15 0.26 -8.36 -1.95
CA PHE A 15 -0.17 -6.96 -2.01
C PHE A 15 -1.34 -6.73 -2.97
N GLU A 16 -1.28 -7.26 -4.19
CA GLU A 16 -2.35 -7.10 -5.18
C GLU A 16 -3.66 -7.75 -4.71
N GLU A 17 -3.56 -8.92 -4.09
CA GLU A 17 -4.69 -9.64 -3.53
C GLU A 17 -5.38 -8.79 -2.45
N PHE A 18 -4.63 -8.34 -1.44
CA PHE A 18 -5.17 -7.51 -0.36
C PHE A 18 -5.75 -6.19 -0.88
N LEU A 19 -5.06 -5.53 -1.80
CA LEU A 19 -5.54 -4.29 -2.39
C LEU A 19 -6.87 -4.51 -3.15
N SER A 20 -6.97 -5.62 -3.86
CA SER A 20 -8.19 -6.03 -4.59
C SER A 20 -9.35 -6.26 -3.63
N LEU A 21 -9.11 -6.96 -2.52
CA LEU A 21 -10.13 -7.19 -1.48
C LEU A 21 -10.68 -5.88 -0.91
N ILE A 22 -9.81 -4.91 -0.62
CA ILE A 22 -10.23 -3.63 -0.02
C ILE A 22 -10.96 -2.72 -1.02
N ILE A 23 -10.45 -2.63 -2.25
CA ILE A 23 -10.93 -1.61 -3.22
C ILE A 23 -12.23 -2.06 -3.92
N LYS A 24 -12.43 -3.36 -4.20
CA LYS A 24 -13.59 -3.85 -4.97
C LYS A 24 -14.93 -3.43 -4.38
N ASP A 25 -15.05 -3.42 -3.06
CA ASP A 25 -16.31 -3.11 -2.37
C ASP A 25 -16.57 -1.61 -2.26
N ASN A 26 -15.51 -0.79 -2.34
CA ASN A 26 -15.57 0.63 -2.03
C ASN A 26 -15.49 1.54 -3.26
N PHE A 27 -15.03 1.01 -4.39
CA PHE A 27 -14.84 1.78 -5.61
C PHE A 27 -15.42 1.03 -6.80
N SER A 28 -16.23 1.72 -7.61
CA SER A 28 -16.59 1.22 -8.94
C SER A 28 -15.35 1.26 -9.84
N ILE A 29 -14.57 0.19 -9.83
CA ILE A 29 -13.40 0.04 -10.71
C ILE A 29 -13.94 -0.13 -12.14
N SER A 30 -13.97 0.96 -12.88
CA SER A 30 -14.49 1.01 -14.26
C SER A 30 -13.62 0.20 -15.24
N LYS A 31 -12.35 -0.06 -14.89
CA LYS A 31 -11.35 -0.88 -15.60
C LYS A 31 -10.15 -1.16 -14.68
N SER A 32 -9.91 -2.42 -14.32
CA SER A 32 -8.58 -2.87 -13.90
C SER A 32 -7.78 -3.14 -15.18
N LYS A 33 -6.80 -2.30 -15.47
CA LYS A 33 -5.90 -2.49 -16.60
C LYS A 33 -4.49 -2.60 -16.04
N THR A 34 -4.05 -3.83 -15.76
CA THR A 34 -2.63 -4.17 -15.60
C THR A 34 -1.96 -3.84 -16.93
N PHE A 35 -1.26 -2.72 -17.02
CA PHE A 35 -0.65 -2.25 -18.27
C PHE A 35 0.81 -1.87 -18.01
N PHE A 36 1.72 -2.52 -18.74
CA PHE A 36 2.95 -1.88 -19.17
C PHE A 36 2.54 -0.69 -20.08
N SER A 37 2.87 0.55 -19.66
CA SER A 37 2.92 1.85 -20.38
C SER A 37 2.30 1.98 -21.81
N PRO A 38 1.69 3.11 -22.28
CA PRO A 38 1.51 4.45 -21.70
C PRO A 38 0.04 5.01 -21.78
N PHE A 39 -0.44 5.54 -20.65
CA PHE A 39 -1.60 6.40 -20.34
C PHE A 39 -2.86 6.54 -21.25
N LYS A 40 -4.04 6.37 -20.62
CA LYS A 40 -4.97 7.48 -20.27
C LYS A 40 -6.07 7.03 -19.27
N ASN A 41 -6.04 7.65 -18.07
CA ASN A 41 -7.02 7.70 -16.96
C ASN A 41 -7.39 6.42 -16.19
N ASP A 42 -7.74 6.65 -14.91
CA ASP A 42 -8.08 5.73 -13.81
C ASP A 42 -6.89 4.91 -13.26
N ILE A 43 -6.96 4.55 -11.97
CA ILE A 43 -5.83 4.11 -11.11
C ILE A 43 -4.86 3.20 -11.88
N LEU A 44 -3.65 3.69 -12.09
CA LEU A 44 -2.60 2.97 -12.80
C LEU A 44 -1.75 2.22 -11.79
N LEU A 45 -1.98 0.91 -11.74
CA LEU A 45 -1.19 -0.13 -11.09
C LEU A 45 -0.03 -0.49 -12.02
N PHE A 46 1.19 -0.08 -11.67
CA PHE A 46 2.40 -0.46 -12.40
C PHE A 46 3.10 -1.59 -11.66
N GLN A 47 3.43 -2.67 -12.35
CA GLN A 47 4.42 -3.67 -11.97
C GLN A 47 5.56 -3.58 -13.00
N GLY A 48 6.80 -3.28 -12.57
CA GLY A 48 8.00 -3.27 -13.42
C GLY A 48 8.64 -1.90 -13.74
N SER A 49 9.87 -1.97 -14.28
CA SER A 49 10.83 -0.85 -14.46
C SER A 49 10.24 0.43 -15.07
N VAL A 50 10.44 1.55 -14.37
CA VAL A 50 9.78 2.84 -14.63
C VAL A 50 10.53 3.65 -15.70
N ALA A 51 9.84 3.98 -16.79
CA ALA A 51 10.25 5.01 -17.72
C ALA A 51 9.88 6.41 -17.17
N PRO A 52 10.59 7.50 -17.53
CA PRO A 52 10.31 8.84 -17.02
C PRO A 52 8.93 9.33 -17.47
N PHE A 53 8.05 9.63 -16.52
CA PHE A 53 6.70 10.11 -16.80
C PHE A 53 6.41 11.45 -16.12
N ASN A 54 5.64 12.30 -16.81
CA ASN A 54 5.27 13.63 -16.35
C ASN A 54 3.93 13.57 -15.60
N TYR A 55 3.97 13.64 -14.27
CA TYR A 55 2.79 13.56 -13.41
C TYR A 55 2.23 14.96 -13.09
N SER A 56 0.99 15.24 -13.49
CA SER A 56 0.27 16.48 -13.06
C SER A 56 -0.57 16.29 -11.79
N LYS A 57 -0.51 15.12 -11.15
CA LYS A 57 -1.43 14.64 -10.08
C LYS A 57 -0.62 13.88 -9.03
N LYS A 58 -1.08 13.81 -7.76
CA LYS A 58 -0.36 13.12 -6.66
C LYS A 58 -0.23 11.61 -6.92
N PRO A 59 0.94 11.09 -7.32
CA PRO A 59 1.13 9.67 -7.48
C PRO A 59 1.48 9.01 -6.15
N VAL A 60 1.17 7.73 -6.04
CA VAL A 60 1.62 6.84 -4.97
C VAL A 60 2.57 5.83 -5.61
N LEU A 61 3.72 5.62 -5.00
CA LEU A 61 4.69 4.60 -5.36
C LEU A 61 4.88 3.70 -4.16
N VAL A 62 4.56 2.42 -4.30
CA VAL A 62 4.80 1.39 -3.29
C VAL A 62 6.11 0.70 -3.65
N LEU A 63 7.08 0.74 -2.75
CA LEU A 63 8.37 0.09 -2.90
C LEU A 63 8.45 -1.05 -1.89
N ASN A 64 8.18 -2.26 -2.36
CA ASN A 64 8.49 -3.46 -1.60
C ASN A 64 9.92 -3.93 -1.89
N ASP A 65 10.43 -3.68 -3.10
CA ASP A 65 11.87 -3.72 -3.41
C ASP A 65 12.17 -2.76 -4.56
N LEU A 66 13.21 -1.92 -4.40
CA LEU A 66 14.02 -1.22 -5.43
C LEU A 66 14.53 0.14 -4.91
N GLU A 67 15.84 0.26 -4.76
CA GLU A 67 16.54 1.50 -4.38
C GLU A 67 16.70 2.52 -5.53
N ASN A 68 16.25 2.22 -6.76
CA ASN A 68 16.55 3.04 -7.94
C ASN A 68 15.36 3.80 -8.57
N MET A 69 14.12 3.57 -8.11
CA MET A 69 12.91 4.17 -8.72
C MET A 69 12.58 5.57 -8.20
N VAL A 70 13.23 5.98 -7.12
CA VAL A 70 12.92 7.20 -6.36
C VAL A 70 13.46 8.46 -7.04
N ASN A 71 14.58 8.35 -7.78
CA ASN A 71 15.33 9.49 -8.32
C ASN A 71 14.54 10.37 -9.32
N ASN A 72 13.47 9.83 -9.92
CA ASN A 72 12.60 10.56 -10.86
C ASN A 72 11.17 10.67 -10.33
N PHE A 73 10.94 10.34 -9.06
CA PHE A 73 9.61 10.39 -8.47
C PHE A 73 9.22 11.85 -8.18
N PRO A 74 8.01 12.29 -8.57
CA PRO A 74 7.63 13.69 -8.45
C PRO A 74 7.44 14.10 -7.00
N SER A 75 7.75 15.36 -6.71
CA SER A 75 7.80 15.87 -5.34
C SER A 75 6.46 15.90 -4.61
N ASN A 76 5.37 15.98 -5.35
CA ASN A 76 4.02 15.93 -4.77
C ASN A 76 3.51 14.49 -4.52
N GLY A 77 4.36 13.48 -4.68
CA GLY A 77 4.01 12.08 -4.54
C GLY A 77 4.20 11.49 -3.15
N PHE A 78 3.65 10.30 -2.99
CA PHE A 78 3.80 9.47 -1.81
C PHE A 78 4.64 8.23 -2.15
N VAL A 79 5.67 7.95 -1.36
CA VAL A 79 6.40 6.69 -1.38
C VAL A 79 5.96 5.87 -0.18
N LEU A 80 5.49 4.65 -0.39
CA LEU A 80 5.07 3.71 0.64
C LEU A 80 6.06 2.56 0.70
N THR A 81 6.56 2.21 1.87
CA THR A 81 7.56 1.16 2.01
C THR A 81 7.64 0.65 3.45
N ASP A 82 8.32 -0.46 3.67
CA ASP A 82 8.68 -0.93 5.02
C ASP A 82 9.58 0.10 5.73
N PHE A 83 9.37 0.30 7.02
CA PHE A 83 10.19 1.12 7.90
C PHE A 83 11.68 0.80 7.85
N SER A 84 12.05 -0.47 7.65
CA SER A 84 13.47 -0.84 7.52
C SER A 84 14.13 -0.18 6.30
N LYS A 85 13.39 -0.08 5.18
CA LYS A 85 13.84 0.46 3.89
C LYS A 85 13.66 1.98 3.80
N SER A 86 12.68 2.54 4.52
CA SER A 86 12.37 3.97 4.47
C SER A 86 13.54 4.87 4.89
N LYS A 87 14.47 4.35 5.70
CA LYS A 87 15.64 5.11 6.19
C LYS A 87 16.64 5.47 5.10
N ASN A 88 16.64 4.75 3.98
CA ASN A 88 17.56 4.95 2.87
C ASN A 88 16.91 5.70 1.69
N ILE A 89 15.67 6.16 1.85
CA ILE A 89 14.90 6.82 0.80
C ILE A 89 14.90 8.33 1.06
N GLU A 90 15.54 9.07 0.17
CA GLU A 90 15.63 10.52 0.22
C GLU A 90 15.08 11.15 -1.07
N GLY A 91 14.40 12.29 -0.93
CA GLY A 91 13.94 13.10 -2.05
C GLY A 91 12.82 14.06 -1.66
N ASP A 92 12.37 14.86 -2.61
CA ASP A 92 11.39 15.93 -2.38
C ASP A 92 9.94 15.41 -2.34
N PHE A 93 9.68 14.21 -1.83
CA PHE A 93 8.34 13.59 -1.78
C PHE A 93 8.01 13.10 -0.36
N THR A 94 6.77 12.68 -0.13
CA THR A 94 6.36 12.18 1.18
C THR A 94 6.62 10.68 1.31
N VAL A 95 7.54 10.28 2.19
CA VAL A 95 7.75 8.87 2.55
C VAL A 95 6.79 8.49 3.69
N ASN A 96 6.04 7.40 3.50
CA ASN A 96 5.22 6.79 4.54
C ASN A 96 5.70 5.36 4.77
N SER A 97 6.26 5.13 5.95
CA SER A 97 6.71 3.82 6.38
C SER A 97 5.56 3.01 6.98
N VAL A 98 5.56 1.71 6.72
CA VAL A 98 4.72 0.73 7.41
C VAL A 98 5.60 -0.22 8.23
N GLY A 99 5.09 -0.81 9.31
CA GLY A 99 5.87 -1.77 10.07
C GLY A 99 5.23 -2.28 11.35
N PHE A 100 6.06 -2.79 12.26
CA PHE A 100 5.64 -3.42 13.52
C PHE A 100 5.99 -2.57 14.76
N THR A 101 6.34 -1.29 14.57
CA THR A 101 6.72 -0.36 15.63
C THR A 101 6.09 1.01 15.42
N ASP A 102 5.90 1.73 16.51
CA ASP A 102 5.35 3.10 16.56
C ASP A 102 6.22 4.16 15.86
N SER A 103 7.43 3.81 15.45
CA SER A 103 8.29 4.63 14.61
C SER A 103 7.82 4.67 13.15
N SER A 104 6.94 3.76 12.74
CA SER A 104 6.36 3.73 11.39
C SER A 104 5.09 4.58 11.33
N SER A 105 4.81 5.18 10.18
CA SER A 105 3.62 6.02 10.01
C SER A 105 2.31 5.24 10.17
N LEU A 106 2.32 3.95 9.83
CA LEU A 106 1.24 2.98 10.01
C LEU A 106 1.87 1.71 10.59
N TRP A 107 1.34 1.17 11.69
CA TRP A 107 2.01 0.04 12.34
C TRP A 107 1.09 -0.96 13.03
N ILE A 108 1.58 -2.19 13.17
CA ILE A 108 0.88 -3.29 13.82
C ILE A 108 1.22 -3.39 15.31
N SER A 109 0.21 -3.54 16.15
CA SER A 109 0.32 -3.97 17.55
C SER A 109 -0.53 -5.20 17.83
N ASP A 110 -0.37 -5.78 19.03
CA ASP A 110 -1.17 -6.90 19.54
C ASP A 110 -1.26 -8.09 18.55
N LEU A 111 -0.16 -8.36 17.85
CA LEU A 111 -0.09 -9.40 16.82
C LEU A 111 -0.12 -10.80 17.43
N ILE A 112 -1.09 -11.60 17.00
CA ILE A 112 -1.26 -13.01 17.34
C ILE A 112 -1.43 -13.78 16.03
N ILE A 113 -0.50 -14.70 15.74
CA ILE A 113 -0.52 -15.54 14.54
C ILE A 113 -0.67 -17.00 14.97
N ASN A 114 -1.81 -17.61 14.65
CA ASN A 114 -2.09 -19.04 14.82
C ASN A 114 -2.59 -19.62 13.48
N SER A 115 -3.73 -20.34 13.47
CA SER A 115 -4.46 -20.68 12.24
C SER A 115 -5.07 -19.47 11.55
N GLU A 116 -5.22 -18.37 12.29
CA GLU A 116 -5.75 -17.08 11.87
C GLU A 116 -4.80 -15.99 12.38
N THR A 117 -4.89 -14.79 11.81
CA THR A 117 -4.04 -13.65 12.16
C THR A 117 -4.88 -12.50 12.75
N ASN A 118 -4.58 -12.16 13.99
CA ASN A 118 -5.26 -11.11 14.75
C ASN A 118 -4.27 -10.02 15.13
N PHE A 119 -4.64 -8.76 14.91
CA PHE A 119 -3.78 -7.64 15.21
C PHE A 119 -4.56 -6.34 15.28
N LYS A 120 -3.90 -5.24 15.65
CA LYS A 120 -4.41 -3.89 15.50
C LYS A 120 -3.53 -3.09 14.57
N VAL A 121 -4.15 -2.26 13.75
CA VAL A 121 -3.47 -1.26 12.92
C VAL A 121 -3.60 0.09 13.57
N ASN A 122 -2.47 0.78 13.72
CA ASN A 122 -2.36 2.06 14.40
C ASN A 122 -1.97 3.15 13.41
N TYR A 123 -2.72 4.26 13.42
CA TYR A 123 -2.46 5.43 12.57
C TYR A 123 -2.93 6.72 13.22
N GLY A 124 -2.07 7.73 13.32
CA GLY A 124 -2.49 9.08 13.75
C GLY A 124 -3.15 9.15 15.13
N GLY A 125 -2.88 8.17 16.01
CA GLY A 125 -3.51 8.05 17.33
C GLY A 125 -4.72 7.09 17.37
N ASP A 126 -5.28 6.72 16.22
CA ASP A 126 -6.32 5.71 16.12
C ASP A 126 -5.73 4.30 16.12
N SER A 127 -6.48 3.35 16.67
CA SER A 127 -6.13 1.92 16.70
C SER A 127 -7.37 1.09 16.37
N VAL A 128 -7.30 0.29 15.30
CA VAL A 128 -8.43 -0.50 14.80
C VAL A 128 -8.02 -1.97 14.72
N PRO A 129 -8.83 -2.91 15.27
CA PRO A 129 -8.55 -4.34 15.19
C PRO A 129 -8.82 -4.90 13.79
N PHE A 130 -8.05 -5.91 13.39
CA PHE A 130 -8.16 -6.66 12.14
C PHE A 130 -8.12 -8.15 12.44
N TRP A 131 -8.98 -8.92 11.77
CA TRP A 131 -9.06 -10.38 11.89
C TRP A 131 -8.98 -11.00 10.49
N ILE A 132 -7.88 -11.69 10.19
CA ILE A 132 -7.70 -12.39 8.92
C ILE A 132 -7.80 -13.90 9.18
N LYS A 133 -8.66 -14.59 8.42
CA LYS A 133 -8.95 -16.03 8.58
C LYS A 133 -7.80 -16.96 8.14
N ASP A 134 -6.67 -16.39 7.77
CA ASP A 134 -5.46 -17.08 7.37
C ASP A 134 -4.29 -16.72 8.30
N SER A 135 -3.34 -17.65 8.43
CA SER A 135 -2.04 -17.37 9.05
C SER A 135 -1.18 -16.56 8.08
N LEU A 136 -0.81 -15.35 8.47
CA LEU A 136 0.04 -14.46 7.67
C LEU A 136 1.45 -14.42 8.23
N SER A 137 2.43 -14.57 7.36
CA SER A 137 3.83 -14.26 7.61
C SER A 137 4.06 -12.76 7.79
N GLN A 138 5.25 -12.39 8.29
CA GLN A 138 5.61 -10.98 8.43
C GLN A 138 5.65 -10.24 7.09
N GLU A 139 6.08 -10.90 6.01
CA GLU A 139 6.12 -10.31 4.67
C GLU A 139 4.69 -10.03 4.16
N GLU A 140 3.77 -10.99 4.34
CA GLU A 140 2.36 -10.81 3.99
C GLU A 140 1.68 -9.71 4.83
N LEU A 141 2.09 -9.53 6.08
CA LEU A 141 1.61 -8.43 6.92
C LEU A 141 2.11 -7.06 6.45
N ILE A 142 3.35 -6.97 5.94
CA ILE A 142 3.86 -5.75 5.31
C ILE A 142 3.06 -5.45 4.04
N ASP A 143 2.83 -6.46 3.19
CA ASP A 143 2.00 -6.32 1.99
C ASP A 143 0.59 -5.80 2.33
N LEU A 144 -0.04 -6.37 3.35
CA LEU A 144 -1.33 -5.93 3.84
C LEU A 144 -1.29 -4.47 4.33
N LEU A 145 -0.28 -4.08 5.12
CA LEU A 145 -0.14 -2.70 5.58
C LEU A 145 0.06 -1.72 4.42
N LEU A 146 0.83 -2.09 3.40
CA LEU A 146 0.99 -1.26 2.20
C LEU A 146 -0.34 -1.10 1.49
N ALA A 147 -1.13 -2.18 1.34
CA ALA A 147 -2.46 -2.14 0.72
C ALA A 147 -3.45 -1.27 1.53
N ILE A 148 -3.43 -1.37 2.86
CA ILE A 148 -4.18 -0.51 3.77
C ILE A 148 -3.78 0.95 3.56
N ARG A 149 -2.47 1.25 3.50
CA ARG A 149 -1.98 2.62 3.34
C ARG A 149 -2.37 3.23 2.00
N VAL A 150 -2.30 2.46 0.91
CA VAL A 150 -2.83 2.89 -0.40
C VAL A 150 -4.32 3.22 -0.29
N SER A 151 -5.10 2.32 0.30
CA SER A 151 -6.54 2.48 0.48
C SER A 151 -6.91 3.75 1.28
N MET A 152 -6.10 4.09 2.28
CA MET A 152 -6.24 5.35 3.02
C MET A 152 -5.96 6.59 2.17
N ILE A 153 -4.95 6.54 1.30
CA ILE A 153 -4.67 7.64 0.36
C ILE A 153 -5.83 7.80 -0.65
N LEU A 154 -6.52 6.71 -0.98
CA LEU A 154 -7.73 6.72 -1.81
C LEU A 154 -8.97 7.25 -1.06
N GLY A 155 -8.87 7.49 0.24
CA GLY A 155 -9.91 8.12 1.05
C GLY A 155 -10.70 7.18 1.96
N LEU A 156 -10.31 5.91 2.07
CA LEU A 156 -10.92 4.98 3.04
C LEU A 156 -10.34 5.20 4.44
N ASN A 157 -11.18 5.10 5.47
CA ASN A 157 -10.69 5.04 6.84
C ASN A 157 -10.42 3.59 7.27
N LEU A 158 -9.69 3.41 8.39
CA LEU A 158 -9.31 2.08 8.89
C LEU A 158 -10.51 1.16 9.19
N ILE A 159 -11.65 1.72 9.62
CA ILE A 159 -12.87 0.95 9.91
C ILE A 159 -13.44 0.37 8.62
N GLN A 160 -13.56 1.18 7.57
CA GLN A 160 -14.03 0.72 6.25
C GLN A 160 -13.11 -0.38 5.69
N ILE A 161 -11.80 -0.21 5.85
CA ILE A 161 -10.81 -1.17 5.36
C ILE A 161 -10.89 -2.49 6.13
N SER A 162 -10.98 -2.46 7.46
CA SER A 162 -11.17 -3.66 8.29
C SER A 162 -12.46 -4.41 7.90
N GLN A 163 -13.58 -3.69 7.72
CA GLN A 163 -14.85 -4.30 7.32
C GLN A 163 -14.79 -4.98 5.95
N SER A 164 -14.02 -4.43 4.99
CA SER A 164 -13.82 -5.08 3.69
C SER A 164 -13.02 -6.38 3.78
N LEU A 165 -12.08 -6.48 4.72
CA LEU A 165 -11.26 -7.69 4.90
C LEU A 165 -12.00 -8.78 5.71
N ASP A 166 -12.81 -8.39 6.70
CA ASP A 166 -13.61 -9.32 7.52
C ASP A 166 -14.66 -10.10 6.69
N ASN A 167 -15.12 -9.51 5.58
CA ASN A 167 -16.15 -10.09 4.71
C ASN A 167 -15.61 -11.11 3.68
N THR A 168 -14.31 -11.42 3.71
CA THR A 168 -13.67 -12.47 2.91
C THR A 168 -13.34 -13.71 3.73
#